data_AF-A0A1G0IIV9-F1
#
_entry.id   AF-A0A1G0IIV9-F1
#
_cell.length_a   1.000
_cell.length_b   1.000
_cell.length_c   1.000
_cell.angle_alpha   90.00
_cell.angle_beta   90.00
_cell.angle_gamma   90.00
#
_symmetry.space_group_name_H-M   'P 1'
#
loop_
_entity.id
_entity.type
_entity.pdbx_description
1 polymer ?
#
loop_
_entity_poly.entity_id
_entity_poly.type
_entity_poly.pdbx_seq_one_letter_code
_entity_poly.pdbx_strand_id
1 'polypeptide(L)'
;MWRGAALAQPASQPQSVSSYCPLITDITQDPVKKNWQAPAAYGRWKSYHLSFANQLTQFLGAQWVGENIGQVTCIYQSVQNFTEEGKQKTQQSLSVKLVFDTLTYQPTGGKWRHSKRGVYNCRARTEADLPFDQSSCPFNIRMKKVITNIYKEAEELKK
;
A
#
# COMPACT_ATOMS: atom_id res chain seq x y z
N MET A 1 -22.20 -44.35 29.49
CA MET A 1 -22.33 -44.08 28.04
C MET A 1 -21.79 -42.68 27.76
N TRP A 2 -20.59 -42.58 27.20
CA TRP A 2 -19.93 -41.30 26.90
C TRP A 2 -20.33 -40.86 25.49
N ARG A 3 -21.05 -39.74 25.37
CA ARG A 3 -21.30 -39.08 24.08
C ARG A 3 -20.12 -38.16 23.79
N GLY A 4 -19.26 -38.57 22.86
CA GLY A 4 -18.19 -37.71 22.34
C GLY A 4 -18.80 -36.54 21.57
N ALA A 5 -18.60 -35.32 22.08
CA ALA A 5 -18.93 -34.11 21.35
C ALA A 5 -17.89 -33.92 20.22
N ALA A 6 -18.36 -33.89 18.98
CA ALA A 6 -17.53 -33.52 17.85
C ALA A 6 -17.16 -32.03 17.97
N LEU A 7 -15.86 -31.75 18.13
CA LEU A 7 -15.31 -30.40 18.12
C LEU A 7 -15.48 -29.82 16.71
N ALA A 8 -16.31 -28.79 16.59
CA ALA A 8 -16.41 -27.99 15.38
C ALA A 8 -15.03 -27.40 15.05
N GLN A 9 -14.51 -27.66 13.86
CA GLN A 9 -13.27 -27.05 13.39
C GLN A 9 -13.47 -25.53 13.27
N PRO A 10 -12.54 -24.70 13.78
CA PRO A 10 -12.65 -23.25 13.66
C PRO A 10 -12.62 -22.84 12.17
N ALA A 11 -13.57 -22.00 11.79
CA ALA A 11 -13.63 -21.39 10.47
C ALA A 11 -12.26 -20.77 10.13
N SER A 12 -11.67 -21.19 8.99
CA SER A 12 -10.35 -20.71 8.55
C SER A 12 -10.35 -19.18 8.51
N GLN A 13 -9.53 -18.55 9.36
CA GLN A 13 -9.40 -17.09 9.39
C GLN A 13 -8.97 -16.58 8.01
N PRO A 14 -9.47 -15.41 7.57
CA PRO A 14 -9.03 -14.80 6.32
C PRO A 14 -7.51 -14.59 6.35
N GLN A 15 -6.80 -15.22 5.41
CA GLN A 15 -5.36 -15.07 5.27
C GLN A 15 -5.05 -13.61 4.88
N SER A 16 -4.39 -12.88 5.77
CA SER A 16 -3.83 -11.56 5.48
C SER A 16 -2.39 -11.69 5.04
N VAL A 17 -2.01 -10.97 3.98
CA VAL A 17 -0.61 -10.85 3.56
C VAL A 17 -0.11 -9.46 3.90
N SER A 18 1.00 -9.40 4.63
CA SER A 18 1.71 -8.14 4.91
C SER A 18 2.37 -7.62 3.65
N SER A 19 2.27 -6.32 3.41
CA SER A 19 2.80 -5.60 2.26
C SER A 19 3.34 -4.24 2.68
N TYR A 20 4.12 -3.63 1.78
CA TYR A 20 4.84 -2.38 2.01
C TYR A 20 4.70 -1.43 0.81
N CYS A 21 5.06 -0.17 1.01
CA CYS A 21 5.23 0.77 -0.10
C CYS A 21 6.36 0.31 -1.03
N PRO A 22 6.27 0.55 -2.35
CA PRO A 22 7.30 0.14 -3.30
C PRO A 22 8.61 0.91 -3.07
N LEU A 23 9.74 0.27 -3.38
CA LEU A 23 11.03 0.94 -3.44
C LEU A 23 11.04 1.91 -4.62
N ILE A 24 11.76 3.03 -4.50
CA ILE A 24 11.84 4.03 -5.58
C ILE A 24 12.36 3.40 -6.88
N THR A 25 13.27 2.45 -6.77
CA THR A 25 13.85 1.69 -7.90
C THR A 25 12.82 0.88 -8.68
N ASP A 26 11.71 0.51 -8.05
CA ASP A 26 10.66 -0.32 -8.66
C ASP A 26 9.53 0.54 -9.26
N ILE A 27 9.55 1.85 -9.00
CA ILE A 27 8.53 2.79 -9.49
C ILE A 27 8.95 3.30 -10.87
N THR A 28 8.07 3.15 -11.83
CA THR A 28 8.26 3.60 -13.21
C THR A 28 7.22 4.65 -13.58
N GLN A 29 7.59 5.61 -14.41
CA GLN A 29 6.66 6.58 -14.98
C GLN A 29 6.17 6.07 -16.34
N ASP A 30 4.86 6.11 -16.58
CA ASP A 30 4.30 5.89 -17.91
C ASP A 30 4.75 7.05 -18.82
N PRO A 31 5.44 6.75 -19.94
CA PRO A 31 6.03 7.79 -20.79
C PRO A 31 4.98 8.66 -21.48
N VAL A 32 3.76 8.13 -21.67
CA VAL A 32 2.65 8.79 -22.38
C VAL A 32 1.73 9.50 -21.38
N LYS A 33 1.25 8.77 -20.36
CA LYS A 33 0.28 9.29 -19.38
C LYS A 33 0.91 10.12 -18.28
N LYS A 34 2.24 10.05 -18.13
CA LYS A 34 3.02 10.76 -17.11
C LYS A 34 2.54 10.47 -15.67
N ASN A 35 1.94 9.30 -15.45
CA ASN A 35 1.61 8.81 -14.12
C ASN A 35 2.63 7.76 -13.67
N TRP A 36 2.76 7.58 -12.36
CA TRP A 36 3.72 6.66 -11.77
C TRP A 36 3.02 5.34 -11.43
N GLN A 37 3.73 4.23 -11.57
CA GLN A 37 3.23 2.91 -11.24
C GLN A 37 4.34 2.01 -10.70
N ALA A 38 3.98 1.02 -9.91
CA ALA A 38 4.91 -0.01 -9.47
C ALA A 38 4.20 -1.37 -9.36
N PRO A 39 4.90 -2.48 -9.64
CA PRO A 39 4.35 -3.81 -9.44
C PRO A 39 4.15 -4.09 -7.95
N ALA A 40 3.25 -5.03 -7.65
CA ALA A 40 3.08 -5.61 -6.34
C ALA A 40 2.74 -7.10 -6.50
N ALA A 41 3.05 -7.92 -5.50
CA ALA A 41 2.67 -9.33 -5.51
C ALA A 41 1.15 -9.51 -5.61
N TYR A 42 0.39 -8.57 -5.03
CA TYR A 42 -1.06 -8.50 -5.09
C TYR A 42 -1.46 -7.06 -5.40
N GLY A 43 -2.45 -6.87 -6.28
CA GLY A 43 -2.87 -5.53 -6.71
C GLY A 43 -1.78 -4.77 -7.49
N ARG A 44 -1.90 -3.45 -7.55
CA ARG A 44 -0.93 -2.55 -8.20
C ARG A 44 -0.85 -1.22 -7.48
N TRP A 45 0.32 -0.59 -7.58
CA TRP A 45 0.52 0.80 -7.20
C TRP A 45 0.38 1.70 -8.41
N LYS A 46 -0.38 2.79 -8.27
CA LYS A 46 -0.47 3.81 -9.33
C LYS A 46 -0.76 5.20 -8.79
N SER A 47 -0.25 6.23 -9.46
CA SER A 47 -0.72 7.59 -9.30
C SER A 47 -1.89 7.85 -10.26
N TYR A 48 -2.85 8.64 -9.79
CA TYR A 48 -4.00 9.04 -10.61
C TYR A 48 -3.80 10.39 -11.29
N HIS A 49 -2.91 11.22 -10.77
CA HIS A 49 -2.59 12.52 -11.33
C HIS A 49 -1.39 12.44 -12.26
N LEU A 50 -1.43 13.26 -13.31
CA LEU A 50 -0.28 13.56 -14.15
C LEU A 50 0.80 14.18 -13.27
N SER A 51 2.03 13.71 -13.45
CA SER A 51 3.20 14.20 -12.73
C SER A 51 4.12 14.91 -13.70
N PHE A 52 4.46 16.16 -13.36
CA PHE A 52 5.48 16.90 -14.09
C PHE A 52 6.88 16.48 -13.70
N ALA A 53 7.07 15.80 -12.56
CA ALA A 53 8.36 15.31 -12.11
C ALA A 53 8.85 14.17 -13.01
N ASN A 54 10.16 14.10 -13.19
CA ASN A 54 10.83 13.01 -13.92
C ASN A 54 11.68 12.11 -13.02
N GLN A 55 11.78 12.42 -11.72
CA GLN A 55 12.52 11.61 -10.76
C GLN A 55 11.86 11.64 -9.38
N LEU A 56 11.81 10.47 -8.72
CA LEU A 56 11.48 10.35 -7.30
C LEU A 56 12.76 10.25 -6.49
N THR A 57 12.82 10.94 -5.36
CA THR A 57 14.07 11.07 -4.58
C THR A 57 13.99 10.45 -3.19
N GLN A 58 12.83 10.52 -2.54
CA GLN A 58 12.69 10.08 -1.15
C GLN A 58 11.29 9.56 -0.85
N PHE A 59 11.21 8.53 -0.01
CA PHE A 59 9.95 8.12 0.63
C PHE A 59 9.64 9.03 1.81
N LEU A 60 8.48 9.69 1.79
CA LEU A 60 8.06 10.63 2.83
C LEU A 60 7.13 9.99 3.87
N GLY A 61 6.51 8.87 3.53
CA GLY A 61 5.58 8.18 4.40
C GLY A 61 4.38 7.61 3.66
N ALA A 62 3.45 7.08 4.43
CA ALA A 62 2.21 6.50 3.93
C ALA A 62 1.01 7.02 4.72
N GLN A 63 -0.14 7.03 4.07
CA GLN A 63 -1.43 7.32 4.66
C GLN A 63 -2.39 6.17 4.38
N TRP A 64 -3.21 5.83 5.37
CA TRP A 64 -4.32 4.92 5.22
C TRP A 64 -5.62 5.65 5.59
N VAL A 65 -6.67 5.44 4.80
CA VAL A 65 -7.99 6.04 5.03
C VAL A 65 -9.09 4.99 4.94
N GLY A 66 -9.94 4.88 5.97
CA GLY A 66 -11.04 3.91 6.07
C GLY A 66 -11.57 3.74 7.50
N GLU A 67 -12.54 2.85 7.74
CA GLU A 67 -13.10 2.61 9.09
C GLU A 67 -12.70 1.24 9.69
N ASN A 68 -12.31 0.29 8.83
CA ASN A 68 -11.74 -1.03 9.17
C ASN A 68 -11.03 -1.63 7.95
N ILE A 69 -11.63 -1.35 6.79
CA ILE A 69 -11.10 -1.56 5.45
C ILE A 69 -10.95 -0.19 4.81
N GLY A 70 -9.88 0.00 4.07
CA GLY A 70 -9.53 1.30 3.53
C GLY A 70 -8.52 1.23 2.40
N GLN A 71 -7.97 2.38 2.07
CA GLN A 71 -7.02 2.56 0.99
C GLN A 71 -5.68 3.07 1.53
N VAL A 72 -4.59 2.45 1.09
CA VAL A 72 -3.22 2.91 1.36
C VAL A 72 -2.74 3.82 0.25
N THR A 73 -2.09 4.91 0.62
CA THR A 73 -1.39 5.84 -0.27
C THR A 73 0.03 6.04 0.23
N CYS A 74 1.02 5.75 -0.60
CA CYS A 74 2.43 6.04 -0.34
C CYS A 74 2.79 7.40 -0.95
N ILE A 75 3.59 8.19 -0.24
CA ILE A 75 3.93 9.56 -0.59
C ILE A 75 5.44 9.65 -0.81
N TYR A 76 5.82 10.17 -1.97
CA TYR A 76 7.21 10.32 -2.37
C TYR A 76 7.54 11.76 -2.70
N GLN A 77 8.73 12.20 -2.33
CA GLN A 77 9.32 13.43 -2.82
C GLN A 77 9.73 13.23 -4.27
N SER A 78 9.54 14.28 -5.06
CA SER A 78 9.84 14.26 -6.48
C SER A 78 10.56 15.54 -6.90
N VAL A 79 11.35 15.42 -7.95
CA VAL A 79 12.08 16.54 -8.55
C VAL A 79 11.86 16.53 -10.06
N GLN A 80 12.00 17.71 -10.65
CA GLN A 80 12.04 17.92 -12.08
C GLN A 80 13.45 18.35 -12.47
N ASN A 81 14.12 17.51 -13.25
CA ASN A 81 15.38 17.85 -13.89
C ASN A 81 15.11 18.45 -15.27
N PHE A 82 15.66 19.61 -15.57
CA PHE A 82 15.54 20.26 -16.87
C PHE A 82 16.81 21.02 -17.24
N THR A 83 17.00 21.26 -18.54
CA THR A 83 18.15 22.03 -19.04
C THR A 83 17.74 23.48 -19.27
N GLU A 84 18.46 24.40 -18.67
CA GLU A 84 18.29 25.85 -18.86
C GLU A 84 19.68 26.44 -19.15
N GLU A 85 19.82 27.16 -20.26
CA GLU A 85 21.11 27.74 -20.70
C GLU A 85 22.25 26.70 -20.82
N GLY A 86 21.91 25.48 -21.27
CA GLY A 86 22.87 24.38 -21.40
C GLY A 86 23.31 23.75 -20.07
N LYS A 87 22.76 24.19 -18.92
CA LYS A 87 23.05 23.62 -17.60
C LYS A 87 21.86 22.79 -17.10
N GLN A 88 22.14 21.63 -16.52
CA GLN A 88 21.12 20.85 -15.81
C GLN A 88 20.74 21.56 -14.50
N LYS A 89 19.45 21.77 -14.31
CA LYS A 89 18.86 22.30 -13.08
C LYS A 89 17.87 21.28 -12.52
N THR A 90 17.84 21.16 -11.21
CA THR A 90 16.92 20.31 -10.47
C THR A 90 16.00 21.20 -9.65
N GLN A 91 14.69 21.08 -9.84
CA GLN A 91 13.69 21.79 -9.07
C GLN A 91 12.80 20.80 -8.31
N GLN A 92 12.51 21.09 -7.05
CA GLN A 92 11.55 20.30 -6.29
C GLN A 92 10.13 20.43 -6.90
N SER A 93 9.46 19.29 -7.07
CA SER A 93 8.11 19.21 -7.62
C SER A 93 7.11 18.78 -6.54
N LEU A 94 5.83 18.77 -6.89
CA LEU A 94 4.76 18.26 -6.05
C LEU A 94 5.01 16.78 -5.71
N SER A 95 4.74 16.40 -4.47
CA SER A 95 4.88 15.01 -4.03
C SER A 95 4.00 14.07 -4.86
N VAL A 96 4.57 12.91 -5.21
CA VAL A 96 3.84 11.86 -5.92
C VAL A 96 3.14 10.97 -4.92
N LYS A 97 1.85 10.75 -5.15
CA LYS A 97 1.01 9.85 -4.36
C LYS A 97 0.77 8.58 -5.17
N LEU A 98 1.29 7.46 -4.68
CA LEU A 98 0.99 6.13 -5.20
C LEU A 98 -0.10 5.50 -4.36
N VAL A 99 -1.23 5.23 -4.98
CA VAL A 99 -2.38 4.60 -4.35
C VAL A 99 -2.34 3.10 -4.64
N PHE A 100 -2.56 2.30 -3.61
CA PHE A 100 -2.76 0.88 -3.78
C PHE A 100 -4.17 0.63 -4.30
N ASP A 101 -4.29 -0.07 -5.43
CA ASP A 101 -5.57 -0.25 -6.12
C ASP A 101 -6.51 -1.27 -5.45
N THR A 102 -6.05 -1.92 -4.38
CA THR A 102 -6.79 -2.92 -3.61
C THR A 102 -7.05 -2.42 -2.20
N LEU A 103 -8.22 -2.77 -1.67
CA LEU A 103 -8.58 -2.44 -0.29
C LEU A 103 -7.73 -3.23 0.71
N THR A 104 -7.29 -2.54 1.75
CA THR A 104 -6.44 -3.11 2.82
C THR A 104 -7.16 -3.04 4.15
N TYR A 105 -6.77 -3.91 5.07
CA TYR A 105 -7.17 -3.77 6.45
C TYR A 105 -6.53 -2.52 7.08
N GLN A 106 -7.16 -2.03 8.14
CA GLN A 106 -6.57 -1.02 9.00
C GLN A 106 -5.19 -1.48 9.50
N PRO A 107 -4.16 -0.64 9.40
CA PRO A 107 -2.83 -1.00 9.88
C PRO A 107 -2.81 -1.07 11.41
N THR A 108 -2.19 -2.11 11.96
CA THR A 108 -2.09 -2.37 13.41
C THR A 108 -0.66 -2.38 13.95
N GLY A 109 0.36 -2.23 13.08
CA GLY A 109 1.78 -2.31 13.46
C GLY A 109 2.62 -1.15 12.93
N GLY A 110 3.95 -1.27 13.06
CA GLY A 110 4.92 -0.31 12.54
C GLY A 110 4.78 1.12 13.09
N LYS A 111 5.13 2.12 12.27
CA LYS A 111 5.07 3.53 12.63
C LYS A 111 3.73 4.21 12.30
N TRP A 112 2.68 3.41 12.05
CA TRP A 112 1.33 3.92 11.84
C TRP A 112 0.78 4.56 13.12
N ARG A 113 0.13 5.70 12.95
CA ARG A 113 -0.50 6.44 14.04
C ARG A 113 -1.80 7.04 13.57
N HIS A 114 -2.83 6.89 14.39
CA HIS A 114 -4.13 7.52 14.15
C HIS A 114 -3.99 9.05 14.19
N SER A 115 -4.53 9.72 13.18
CA SER A 115 -4.48 11.19 13.07
C SER A 115 -5.84 11.82 13.34
N LYS A 116 -6.89 11.24 12.79
CA LYS A 116 -8.30 11.62 12.96
C LYS A 116 -9.16 10.43 12.54
N ARG A 117 -10.46 10.47 12.85
CA ARG A 117 -11.38 9.36 12.55
C ARG A 117 -11.17 8.83 11.13
N GLY A 118 -10.78 7.56 11.07
CA GLY A 118 -10.55 6.83 9.83
C GLY A 118 -9.33 7.25 9.02
N VAL A 119 -8.35 7.94 9.61
CA VAL A 119 -7.09 8.32 8.96
C VAL A 119 -5.91 7.96 9.83
N TYR A 120 -4.98 7.20 9.25
CA TYR A 120 -3.71 6.82 9.86
C TYR A 120 -2.57 7.34 8.99
N ASN A 121 -1.55 7.89 9.62
CA ASN A 121 -0.33 8.34 8.95
C ASN A 121 0.87 7.56 9.48
N CYS A 122 1.78 7.19 8.59
CA CYS A 122 3.06 6.58 8.89
C CYS A 122 4.17 7.47 8.31
N ARG A 123 4.93 8.15 9.17
CA ARG A 123 6.02 9.06 8.81
C ARG A 123 7.01 9.19 9.97
N ALA A 124 8.26 9.52 9.67
CA ALA A 124 9.22 9.97 10.69
C ALA A 124 8.71 11.26 11.36
N ARG A 125 8.89 11.38 12.68
CA ARG A 125 8.55 12.60 13.44
C ARG A 125 9.78 13.26 14.05
N THR A 126 10.75 12.44 14.44
CA THR A 126 11.97 12.88 15.11
C THR A 126 13.17 12.27 14.41
N GLU A 127 14.37 12.79 14.67
CA GLU A 127 15.61 12.19 14.16
C GLU A 127 15.80 10.76 14.68
N ALA A 128 15.29 10.45 15.88
CA ALA A 128 15.28 9.10 16.43
C ALA A 128 14.42 8.10 15.62
N ASP A 129 13.54 8.59 14.73
CA ASP A 129 12.78 7.74 13.83
C ASP A 129 13.57 7.31 12.59
N LEU A 130 14.80 7.78 12.42
CA LEU A 130 15.66 7.45 11.29
C LEU A 130 16.52 6.20 11.56
N PRO A 131 16.81 5.37 10.52
CA PRO A 131 16.37 5.54 9.14
C PRO A 131 14.87 5.25 8.97
N PHE A 132 14.19 6.09 8.19
CA PHE A 132 12.77 5.93 7.89
C PHE A 132 12.60 5.52 6.44
N ASP A 133 12.06 4.33 6.24
CA ASP A 133 11.91 3.70 4.93
C ASP A 133 10.50 3.08 4.76
N GLN A 134 10.28 2.46 3.61
CA GLN A 134 9.01 1.83 3.26
C GLN A 134 8.66 0.66 4.20
N SER A 135 9.67 -0.02 4.76
CA SER A 135 9.47 -1.17 5.67
C SER A 135 8.87 -0.75 7.02
N SER A 136 9.04 0.52 7.39
CA SER A 136 8.47 1.12 8.61
C SER A 136 6.94 1.23 8.59
N CYS A 137 6.30 1.05 7.42
CA CYS A 137 4.86 1.22 7.21
C CYS A 137 4.17 -0.07 6.68
N PRO A 138 4.24 -1.20 7.41
CA PRO A 138 3.58 -2.44 6.99
C PRO A 138 2.05 -2.28 6.98
N PHE A 139 1.38 -2.90 6.02
CA PHE A 139 -0.07 -2.99 5.99
C PHE A 139 -0.52 -4.36 5.48
N ASN A 140 -1.75 -4.75 5.81
CA ASN A 140 -2.28 -6.07 5.48
C ASN A 140 -3.31 -5.98 4.34
N ILE A 141 -3.12 -6.80 3.31
CA ILE A 141 -4.02 -6.87 2.16
C ILE A 141 -5.11 -7.90 2.44
N ARG A 142 -6.35 -7.57 2.04
CA ARG A 142 -7.44 -8.54 2.00
C ARG A 142 -7.30 -9.41 0.76
N MET A 143 -6.76 -10.61 0.91
CA MET A 143 -6.82 -11.59 -0.17
C MET A 143 -8.26 -12.11 -0.29
N LYS A 144 -8.80 -12.09 -1.51
CA LYS A 144 -9.95 -12.94 -1.82
C LYS A 144 -9.45 -14.38 -1.77
N LYS A 145 -10.11 -15.25 -1.01
CA LYS A 145 -9.82 -16.68 -1.00
C LYS A 145 -9.87 -17.14 -2.47
N VAL A 146 -8.80 -17.77 -2.95
CA VAL A 146 -8.79 -18.31 -4.31
C VAL A 146 -9.75 -19.50 -4.31
N ILE A 147 -10.97 -19.26 -4.81
CA ILE A 147 -11.97 -20.31 -4.95
C ILE A 147 -11.55 -21.14 -6.16
N THR A 148 -10.86 -22.25 -5.90
CA THR A 148 -10.41 -23.18 -6.95
C THR A 148 -11.57 -23.94 -7.58
N ASN A 149 -12.71 -24.09 -6.88
CA ASN A 149 -13.93 -24.66 -7.43
C ASN A 149 -15.18 -24.08 -6.75
N ILE A 150 -15.87 -23.19 -7.44
CA ILE A 150 -17.06 -22.47 -6.95
C ILE A 150 -18.21 -23.44 -6.64
N TYR A 151 -18.29 -24.58 -7.34
CA TYR A 151 -19.31 -25.60 -7.09
C TYR A 151 -19.13 -26.30 -5.75
N LYS A 152 -17.88 -26.56 -5.33
CA LYS A 152 -17.60 -27.17 -4.02
C LYS A 152 -18.00 -26.26 -2.86
N GLU A 153 -17.70 -24.97 -2.97
CA GLU A 153 -18.10 -23.99 -1.95
C GLU A 153 -19.63 -23.82 -1.89
N ALA A 154 -20.31 -23.86 -3.04
CA ALA A 154 -21.76 -23.84 -3.08
C ALA A 154 -22.42 -25.09 -2.47
N GLU A 155 -21.79 -26.26 -2.56
CA GLU A 155 -22.26 -27.49 -1.90
C GLU A 155 -22.06 -27.44 -0.38
N GLU A 156 -20.97 -26.85 0.10
CA GLU A 156 -20.71 -26.69 1.54
C GLU A 156 -21.70 -25.74 2.22
N LEU A 157 -22.23 -24.75 1.48
CA LEU A 157 -23.22 -23.78 1.95
C LEU A 157 -24.67 -24.31 1.99
N LYS A 158 -24.94 -25.51 1.47
CA LYS A 158 -26.27 -26.14 1.52
C LYS A 158 -26.57 -26.85 2.85
N LYS A 159 -25.65 -26.82 3.82
CA LYS A 159 -25.82 -27.37 5.17
C LYS A 159 -26.33 -26.31 6.13
#